data_AF-A0A7S4RSH4-F1
#
_entry.id   AF-A0A7S4RSH4-F1
#
_cell.length_a   1.000
_cell.length_b   1.000
_cell.length_c   1.000
_cell.angle_alpha   90.00
_cell.angle_beta   90.00
_cell.angle_gamma   90.00
#
_symmetry.space_group_name_H-M   'P 1'
#
loop_
_entity.id
_entity.type
_entity.pdbx_description
1 polymer ?
#
loop_
_entity_poly.entity_id
_entity_poly.type
_entity_poly.pdbx_seq_one_letter_code
_entity_poly.pdbx_strand_id
1 'polypeptide(L)'
;GHLEGGAGIAGLLKCILMLMAGTCPPNAHCRQLNPHLSVAGFPCFFDTEGIDTHLNSALTGVSSFGFGGTNGRCDIWGQARFGVNKSGELNLEELDQIAAVCPVTLGPIDSVTGEPMGRPSGERRRRRADVLRDEFAPYDISRYAYTGGFRYRMAELPEEEEGGGEEDLPADVSPYICGSWSGFTQMEEMESQGGGWYLATVVLGESRCETFDICLNKERSLTIYPAIGRAGPRIWVQGPDDRGEGRRWAIDGRDMEVSAGAVYQVHFKWSTERMEIHWEEVSESSAAMALSFEHTYYIAGSFSRWKCVALTAGAEEGAWEGSLRIGSQGREEFQLLRDKDWQQAIYPAKPKTARAGVPARGPDDLGKGKHFVVRGSPGETVGVELSIADAKVVVRVVPERGEATEWQSSEGWERHAYSAVGSFNGGVPIPMSMDLMRPGVFRCRAKVGDIFYPEYAGFLELFQVAVDDDLQHTLYPEANLSTSGEVIVRGPDDYGAEKNFLVRSITPYKAFDIVLDLTAEDRRKIVTWAWVQDELEDGA
;
A
#
# COMPACT_ATOMS: atom_id res chain seq x y z
N GLY A 1 6.67 26.11 41.15
CA GLY A 1 8.09 26.54 41.23
C GLY A 1 8.94 25.62 40.37
N HIS A 2 10.23 25.89 40.24
CA HIS A 2 11.17 24.97 39.61
C HIS A 2 11.71 23.99 40.67
N LEU A 3 11.84 22.71 40.34
CA LEU A 3 12.32 21.65 41.25
C LEU A 3 13.66 21.04 40.79
N GLU A 4 14.32 21.64 39.79
CA GLU A 4 15.58 21.16 39.21
C GLU A 4 15.52 19.68 38.83
N GLY A 5 16.28 18.79 39.49
CA GLY A 5 16.20 17.34 39.25
C GLY A 5 14.81 16.72 39.50
N GLY A 6 13.96 17.35 40.31
CA GLY A 6 12.57 16.96 40.53
C GLY A 6 11.56 17.56 39.54
N ALA A 7 11.98 18.43 38.61
CA ALA A 7 11.06 19.14 37.71
C ALA A 7 10.31 18.20 36.76
N GLY A 8 11.00 17.22 36.17
CA GLY A 8 10.40 16.25 35.25
C GLY A 8 9.31 15.39 35.91
N ILE A 9 9.59 14.81 37.08
CA ILE A 9 8.61 13.98 37.81
C ILE A 9 7.42 14.81 38.34
N ALA A 10 7.63 16.07 38.74
CA ALA A 10 6.53 16.96 39.11
C ALA A 10 5.61 17.30 37.92
N GLY A 11 6.18 17.50 36.73
CA GLY A 11 5.41 17.66 35.49
C GLY A 11 4.67 16.38 35.08
N LEU A 12 5.33 15.22 35.17
CA LEU A 12 4.73 13.91 34.91
C LEU A 12 3.51 13.65 35.82
N LEU A 13 3.62 13.95 37.12
CA LEU A 13 2.52 13.84 38.08
C LEU A 13 1.37 14.81 37.77
N LYS A 14 1.64 16.04 37.30
CA LYS A 14 0.59 16.96 36.80
C LYS A 14 -0.16 16.31 35.63
N CYS A 15 0.58 15.81 34.64
CA CYS A 15 0.02 15.14 33.46
C CYS A 15 -0.83 13.90 33.80
N ILE A 16 -0.37 13.05 34.72
CA ILE A 16 -1.14 11.89 35.19
C ILE A 16 -2.44 12.34 35.87
N LEU A 17 -2.39 13.34 36.74
CA LEU A 17 -3.60 13.86 37.41
C LEU A 17 -4.58 14.52 36.42
N MET A 18 -4.08 15.22 35.40
CA MET A 18 -4.90 15.79 34.32
C MET A 18 -5.67 14.70 33.56
N LEU A 19 -4.98 13.63 33.15
CA LEU A 19 -5.59 12.47 32.50
C LEU A 19 -6.63 11.79 33.40
N MET A 20 -6.27 11.51 34.67
CA MET A 20 -7.16 10.82 35.61
C MET A 20 -8.41 11.63 35.97
N ALA A 21 -8.34 12.97 35.95
CA ALA A 21 -9.46 13.85 36.26
C ALA A 21 -10.26 14.30 35.02
N GLY A 22 -9.74 14.11 33.80
CA GLY A 22 -10.32 14.68 32.58
C GLY A 22 -10.36 16.22 32.57
N THR A 23 -9.37 16.87 33.20
CA THR A 23 -9.33 18.34 33.35
C THR A 23 -7.91 18.90 33.27
N CYS A 24 -7.78 20.12 32.75
CA CYS A 24 -6.54 20.90 32.70
C CYS A 24 -6.56 21.98 33.80
N PRO A 25 -5.65 21.94 34.79
CA PRO A 25 -5.57 22.96 35.83
C PRO A 25 -4.77 24.19 35.36
N PRO A 26 -5.15 25.40 35.81
CA PRO A 26 -4.63 26.66 35.29
C PRO A 26 -3.12 26.84 35.48
N ASN A 27 -2.52 27.59 34.58
CA ASN A 27 -1.14 28.02 34.68
C ASN A 27 -1.00 29.12 35.73
N ALA A 28 -0.49 28.76 36.91
CA ALA A 28 -0.33 29.67 38.04
C ALA A 28 0.43 30.95 37.63
N HIS A 29 -0.14 32.10 37.98
CA HIS A 29 0.34 33.46 37.65
C HIS A 29 0.27 33.86 36.16
N CYS A 30 -0.25 33.03 35.25
CA CYS A 30 -0.46 33.38 33.85
C CYS A 30 -1.64 34.38 33.70
N ARG A 31 -1.35 35.68 33.85
CA ARG A 31 -2.32 36.78 33.61
C ARG A 31 -2.12 37.49 32.28
N GLN A 32 -0.89 37.45 31.77
CA GLN A 32 -0.47 38.03 30.51
C GLN A 32 0.68 37.17 29.99
N LEU A 33 0.67 36.88 28.69
CA LEU A 33 1.76 36.15 28.05
C LEU A 33 3.02 37.02 27.94
N ASN A 34 4.19 36.38 27.90
CA ASN A 34 5.46 37.08 27.69
C ASN A 34 5.44 37.81 26.33
N PRO A 35 5.69 39.13 26.26
CA PRO A 35 5.66 39.88 25.00
C PRO A 35 6.72 39.44 23.98
N HIS A 36 7.71 38.65 24.39
CA HIS A 36 8.71 38.03 23.51
C HIS A 36 8.31 36.63 23.01
N LEU A 37 7.17 36.09 23.44
CA LEU A 37 6.64 34.79 22.98
C LEU A 37 5.69 35.00 21.80
N SER A 38 6.11 34.60 20.60
CA SER A 38 5.14 34.41 19.51
C SER A 38 4.29 33.18 19.79
N VAL A 39 2.98 33.39 19.88
CA VAL A 39 1.97 32.31 19.97
C VAL A 39 1.20 32.12 18.66
N ALA A 40 1.51 32.93 17.64
CA ALA A 40 0.92 32.79 16.31
C ALA A 40 1.29 31.42 15.74
N GLY A 41 0.28 30.56 15.59
CA GLY A 41 0.44 29.23 15.01
C GLY A 41 0.96 28.14 15.95
N PHE A 42 1.02 28.37 17.27
CA PHE A 42 1.22 27.28 18.22
C PHE A 42 -0.15 26.72 18.64
N PRO A 43 -0.53 25.47 18.27
CA PRO A 43 -1.88 24.94 18.46
C PRO A 43 -2.10 24.48 19.91
N CYS A 44 -2.16 25.44 20.83
CA CYS A 44 -2.43 25.22 22.25
C CYS A 44 -3.27 26.36 22.83
N PHE A 45 -3.89 26.09 23.98
CA PHE A 45 -4.48 27.12 24.82
C PHE A 45 -3.58 27.33 26.06
N PHE A 46 -3.46 28.59 26.49
CA PHE A 46 -2.65 28.98 27.65
C PHE A 46 -3.56 29.13 28.87
N ASP A 47 -4.05 28.00 29.38
CA ASP A 47 -5.13 27.92 30.37
C ASP A 47 -4.87 28.83 31.59
N THR A 48 -5.76 29.81 31.79
CA THR A 48 -5.73 30.76 32.93
C THR A 48 -6.74 30.41 34.02
N GLU A 49 -7.74 29.58 33.68
CA GLU A 49 -8.69 28.94 34.58
C GLU A 49 -8.65 27.40 34.42
N GLY A 50 -9.49 26.67 35.16
CA GLY A 50 -9.56 25.21 35.06
C GLY A 50 -10.50 24.78 33.93
N ILE A 51 -9.99 24.00 32.97
CA ILE A 51 -10.74 23.59 31.77
C ILE A 51 -11.11 22.11 31.86
N ASP A 52 -12.35 21.77 31.54
CA ASP A 52 -12.81 20.40 31.31
C ASP A 52 -12.37 19.96 29.90
N THR A 53 -11.71 18.81 29.77
CA THR A 53 -11.27 18.32 28.46
C THR A 53 -12.42 17.75 27.63
N HIS A 54 -13.56 17.44 28.26
CA HIS A 54 -14.69 16.70 27.70
C HIS A 54 -14.32 15.34 27.08
N LEU A 55 -13.15 14.80 27.44
CA LEU A 55 -12.61 13.53 26.94
C LEU A 55 -12.49 12.50 28.06
N ASN A 56 -12.96 11.28 27.80
CA ASN A 56 -12.79 10.14 28.70
C ASN A 56 -11.38 9.52 28.63
N SER A 57 -10.58 9.88 27.62
CA SER A 57 -9.19 9.50 27.45
C SER A 57 -8.46 10.47 26.52
N ALA A 58 -7.16 10.68 26.74
CA ALA A 58 -6.35 11.63 25.98
C ALA A 58 -4.86 11.24 25.98
N LEU A 59 -4.10 11.90 25.11
CA LEU A 59 -2.64 11.98 25.17
C LEU A 59 -2.24 13.30 25.82
N THR A 60 -1.21 13.29 26.67
CA THR A 60 -0.58 14.50 27.21
C THR A 60 0.94 14.33 27.25
N GLY A 61 1.70 15.42 27.24
CA GLY A 61 3.17 15.37 27.21
C GLY A 61 3.82 16.28 28.23
N VAL A 62 4.86 15.79 28.90
CA VAL A 62 5.77 16.57 29.74
C VAL A 62 7.12 16.70 29.04
N SER A 63 7.62 17.94 28.93
CA SER A 63 8.99 18.24 28.49
C SER A 63 9.79 18.81 29.66
N SER A 64 11.05 18.38 29.79
CA SER A 64 11.98 18.82 30.83
C SER A 64 13.33 19.14 30.20
N PHE A 65 13.68 20.42 30.16
CA PHE A 65 14.89 20.92 29.51
C PHE A 65 15.99 21.16 30.55
N GLY A 66 17.12 20.47 30.42
CA GLY A 66 18.26 20.59 31.35
C GLY A 66 19.19 21.73 30.97
N PHE A 67 19.73 22.44 31.96
CA PHE A 67 20.64 23.57 31.73
C PHE A 67 21.89 23.22 30.90
N GLY A 68 22.37 21.97 30.98
CA GLY A 68 23.47 21.46 30.16
C GLY A 68 23.10 21.04 28.73
N GLY A 69 21.88 21.35 28.25
CA GLY A 69 21.40 20.98 26.91
C GLY A 69 20.80 19.58 26.80
N THR A 70 20.99 18.71 27.80
CA THR A 70 20.32 17.39 27.88
C THR A 70 18.83 17.59 28.14
N ASN A 71 17.99 17.12 27.22
CA ASN A 71 16.55 17.33 27.25
C ASN A 71 15.81 15.98 27.34
N GLY A 72 14.72 15.94 28.08
CA GLY A 72 13.83 14.78 28.18
C GLY A 72 12.39 15.15 27.83
N ARG A 73 11.68 14.22 27.19
CA ARG A 73 10.24 14.28 26.96
C ARG A 73 9.61 12.93 27.30
N CYS A 74 8.39 12.96 27.83
CA CYS A 74 7.55 11.79 28.01
C CYS A 74 6.13 12.15 27.57
N ASP A 75 5.58 11.36 26.65
CA ASP A 75 4.18 11.43 26.25
C ASP A 75 3.42 10.25 26.88
N ILE A 76 2.23 10.54 27.39
CA ILE A 76 1.42 9.65 28.23
C ILE A 76 0.02 9.57 27.63
N TRP A 77 -0.45 8.37 27.31
CA TRP A 77 -1.87 8.12 27.12
C TRP A 77 -2.52 7.71 28.44
N GLY A 78 -3.75 8.15 28.70
CA GLY A 78 -4.51 7.69 29.84
C GLY A 78 -5.98 8.05 29.79
N GLN A 79 -6.72 7.51 30.75
CA GLN A 79 -8.18 7.57 30.83
C GLN A 79 -8.62 8.31 32.10
N ALA A 80 -9.74 9.02 32.02
CA ALA A 80 -10.38 9.64 33.16
C ALA A 80 -10.88 8.57 34.14
N ARG A 81 -10.31 8.52 35.35
CA ARG A 81 -10.70 7.62 36.43
C ARG A 81 -11.68 8.28 37.41
N PHE A 82 -11.81 9.60 37.35
CA PHE A 82 -12.65 10.44 38.22
C PHE A 82 -13.54 11.39 37.40
N GLY A 83 -14.48 12.05 38.08
CA GLY A 83 -15.31 13.11 37.49
C GLY A 83 -16.41 12.62 36.54
N VAL A 84 -17.04 13.55 35.83
CA VAL A 84 -18.13 13.27 34.88
C VAL A 84 -17.65 12.56 33.61
N ASN A 85 -16.38 12.73 33.25
CA ASN A 85 -15.74 12.09 32.09
C ASN A 85 -15.27 10.65 32.38
N LYS A 86 -15.50 10.10 33.58
CA LYS A 86 -14.96 8.80 34.01
C LYS A 86 -15.23 7.73 32.95
N SER A 87 -14.16 7.12 32.42
CA SER A 87 -14.25 6.01 31.50
C SER A 87 -14.84 4.77 32.18
N GLY A 88 -15.38 3.84 31.38
CA GLY A 88 -15.52 2.46 31.83
C GLY A 88 -14.17 1.93 32.35
N GLU A 89 -14.22 1.02 33.30
CA GLU A 89 -13.00 0.43 33.86
C GLU A 89 -12.42 -0.59 32.88
N LEU A 90 -11.62 -0.09 31.93
CA LEU A 90 -10.69 -0.92 31.17
C LEU A 90 -9.70 -1.53 32.17
N ASN A 91 -9.90 -2.81 32.47
CA ASN A 91 -8.99 -3.57 33.31
C ASN A 91 -7.75 -3.94 32.47
N LEU A 92 -6.63 -3.27 32.73
CA LEU A 92 -5.37 -3.54 32.04
C LEU A 92 -4.80 -4.93 32.36
N GLU A 93 -5.28 -5.62 33.40
CA GLU A 93 -4.97 -7.03 33.66
C GLU A 93 -5.76 -7.98 32.74
N GLU A 94 -6.91 -7.56 32.20
CA GLU A 94 -7.72 -8.33 31.24
C GLU A 94 -7.41 -7.98 29.78
N LEU A 95 -6.48 -7.06 29.54
CA LEU A 95 -6.09 -6.67 28.19
C LEU A 95 -5.05 -7.68 27.66
N ASP A 96 -5.51 -8.62 26.85
CA ASP A 96 -4.70 -9.76 26.40
C ASP A 96 -3.49 -9.33 25.54
N GLN A 97 -3.66 -8.35 24.62
CA GLN A 97 -2.60 -7.77 23.78
C GLN A 97 -2.93 -6.33 23.33
N ILE A 98 -1.92 -5.53 22.95
CA ILE A 98 -2.08 -4.25 22.23
C ILE A 98 -1.63 -4.48 20.78
N ALA A 99 -2.46 -4.16 19.80
CA ALA A 99 -2.14 -4.35 18.38
C ALA A 99 -1.58 -3.07 17.72
N ALA A 100 -0.50 -3.23 16.96
CA ALA A 100 0.00 -2.29 15.95
C ALA A 100 -0.12 -2.93 14.55
N VAL A 101 -0.02 -2.13 13.48
CA VAL A 101 0.01 -2.65 12.09
C VAL A 101 1.46 -2.69 11.61
N CYS A 102 1.91 -3.86 11.15
CA CYS A 102 3.25 -3.98 10.57
C CYS A 102 3.32 -3.28 9.20
N PRO A 103 4.31 -2.39 8.93
CA PRO A 103 4.40 -1.69 7.66
C PRO A 103 4.95 -2.57 6.52
N VAL A 104 5.56 -3.72 6.81
CA VAL A 104 5.99 -4.70 5.79
C VAL A 104 4.83 -5.64 5.43
N THR A 105 4.21 -6.28 6.42
CA THR A 105 3.19 -7.32 6.17
C THR A 105 1.77 -6.78 6.08
N LEU A 106 1.52 -5.56 6.56
CA LEU A 106 0.17 -5.01 6.83
C LEU A 106 -0.70 -5.86 7.77
N GLY A 107 -0.09 -6.83 8.47
CA GLY A 107 -0.74 -7.64 9.49
C GLY A 107 -0.74 -6.97 10.87
N PRO A 108 -1.74 -7.30 11.72
CA PRO A 108 -1.73 -6.87 13.11
C PRO A 108 -0.66 -7.64 13.91
N ILE A 109 0.15 -6.92 14.67
CA ILE A 109 1.21 -7.45 15.53
C ILE A 109 1.05 -6.92 16.95
N ASP A 110 1.51 -7.69 17.93
CA ASP A 110 1.68 -7.27 19.31
C ASP A 110 2.66 -6.10 19.41
N SER A 111 2.29 -4.99 20.05
CA SER A 111 3.10 -3.77 20.03
C SER A 111 4.37 -3.81 20.89
N VAL A 112 4.64 -4.91 21.60
CA VAL A 112 5.79 -5.05 22.52
C VAL A 112 6.80 -6.08 22.02
N THR A 113 6.32 -7.21 21.48
CA THR A 113 7.16 -8.25 20.86
C THR A 113 7.29 -8.08 19.35
N GLY A 114 6.28 -7.49 18.71
CA GLY A 114 6.03 -7.56 17.27
C GLY A 114 5.85 -8.99 16.75
N GLU A 115 5.46 -9.95 17.61
CA GLU A 115 4.86 -11.19 17.15
C GLU A 115 3.49 -10.88 16.52
N PRO A 116 3.05 -11.59 15.47
CA PRO A 116 1.69 -11.46 14.95
C PRO A 116 0.64 -11.66 16.03
N MET A 117 -0.46 -10.90 15.93
CA MET A 117 -1.68 -11.22 16.67
C MET A 117 -2.16 -12.61 16.22
N GLY A 118 -2.22 -13.56 17.15
CA GLY A 118 -2.82 -14.86 16.88
C GLY A 118 -4.30 -14.73 16.54
N ARG A 119 -4.83 -15.67 15.76
CA ARG A 119 -6.29 -15.79 15.60
C ARG A 119 -6.96 -15.98 16.96
N PRO A 120 -8.15 -15.41 17.20
CA PRO A 120 -8.89 -15.63 18.43
C PRO A 120 -9.44 -17.06 18.46
N SER A 121 -8.60 -18.00 18.87
CA SER A 121 -9.03 -19.34 19.29
C SER A 121 -9.91 -19.24 20.54
N GLY A 122 -10.64 -20.32 20.85
CA GLY A 122 -11.57 -20.34 22.00
C GLY A 122 -10.89 -20.17 23.36
N GLU A 123 -9.57 -20.33 23.45
CA GLU A 123 -8.81 -20.24 24.69
C GLU A 123 -8.05 -18.91 24.81
N ARG A 124 -8.40 -18.10 25.81
CA ARG A 124 -7.67 -16.85 26.14
C ARG A 124 -6.29 -17.14 26.73
N ARG A 125 -5.30 -17.44 25.87
CA ARG A 125 -3.88 -17.52 26.25
C ARG A 125 -3.29 -16.11 26.32
N ARG A 126 -3.20 -15.53 27.53
CA ARG A 126 -2.46 -14.28 27.79
C ARG A 126 -1.03 -14.39 27.24
N ARG A 127 -0.72 -13.73 26.12
CA ARG A 127 0.65 -13.69 25.57
C ARG A 127 1.47 -12.73 26.43
N ARG A 128 2.56 -13.22 27.05
CA ARG A 128 3.51 -12.38 27.80
C ARG A 128 4.66 -12.01 26.89
N ALA A 129 4.94 -10.73 26.76
CA ALA A 129 6.13 -10.27 26.04
C ALA A 129 7.41 -10.70 26.77
N ASP A 130 8.15 -11.63 26.17
CA ASP A 130 9.43 -12.14 26.71
C ASP A 130 10.62 -11.98 25.76
N VAL A 131 10.38 -11.50 24.53
CA VAL A 131 11.39 -11.30 23.47
C VAL A 131 11.91 -9.87 23.47
N LEU A 132 13.24 -9.70 23.53
CA LEU A 132 13.91 -8.44 23.22
C LEU A 132 14.64 -8.51 21.88
N ARG A 133 14.52 -7.45 21.08
CA ARG A 133 15.20 -7.27 19.79
C ARG A 133 16.54 -6.56 19.97
N ASP A 134 17.30 -6.35 18.90
CA ASP A 134 18.43 -5.41 18.91
C ASP A 134 18.02 -4.02 19.40
N GLU A 135 18.98 -3.32 20.00
CA GLU A 135 18.82 -2.11 20.81
C GLU A 135 18.21 -0.90 20.07
N PHE A 136 18.26 -0.91 18.74
CA PHE A 136 17.67 0.10 17.85
C PHE A 136 16.71 -0.50 16.81
N ALA A 137 16.24 -1.72 17.04
CA ALA A 137 15.30 -2.40 16.16
C ALA A 137 13.92 -1.70 16.18
N PRO A 138 13.25 -1.54 15.02
CA PRO A 138 11.88 -1.07 15.00
C PRO A 138 10.95 -2.14 15.61
N TYR A 139 10.18 -1.74 16.64
CA TYR A 139 9.19 -2.61 17.29
C TYR A 139 7.89 -2.74 16.49
N ASP A 140 7.68 -1.87 15.50
CA ASP A 140 6.53 -1.92 14.57
C ASP A 140 6.69 -2.92 13.40
N ILE A 141 7.84 -3.57 13.23
CA ILE A 141 8.02 -4.62 12.21
C ILE A 141 7.64 -5.99 12.81
N SER A 142 6.95 -6.85 12.05
CA SER A 142 6.65 -8.22 12.46
C SER A 142 7.94 -9.04 12.63
N ARG A 143 8.00 -9.95 13.62
CA ARG A 143 9.10 -10.94 13.75
C ARG A 143 9.46 -11.57 12.39
N TYR A 144 8.45 -11.97 11.62
CA TYR A 144 8.61 -12.71 10.37
C TYR A 144 9.03 -11.82 9.18
N ALA A 145 9.05 -10.50 9.38
CA ALA A 145 9.62 -9.52 8.46
C ALA A 145 10.91 -8.86 9.03
N TYR A 146 11.36 -9.29 10.20
CA TYR A 146 12.50 -8.69 10.89
C TYR A 146 13.78 -9.49 10.58
N THR A 147 14.78 -8.81 10.02
CA THR A 147 16.04 -9.40 9.54
C THR A 147 17.24 -9.16 10.47
N GLY A 148 17.01 -8.61 11.66
CA GLY A 148 18.04 -8.35 12.69
C GLY A 148 18.07 -9.40 13.82
N GLY A 149 18.84 -9.12 14.87
CA GLY A 149 19.04 -10.03 15.99
C GLY A 149 17.98 -9.94 17.09
N PHE A 150 17.74 -11.07 17.76
CA PHE A 150 17.06 -11.12 19.05
C PHE A 150 18.11 -11.23 20.16
N ARG A 151 17.96 -10.47 21.25
CA ARG A 151 18.96 -10.37 22.33
C ARG A 151 18.58 -11.09 23.63
N TYR A 152 17.30 -11.42 23.83
CA TYR A 152 16.88 -12.19 25.00
C TYR A 152 15.52 -12.86 24.78
N ARG A 153 15.36 -14.05 25.37
CA ARG A 153 14.08 -14.66 25.72
C ARG A 153 14.26 -15.50 26.99
N MET A 154 13.21 -15.65 27.81
CA MET A 154 13.25 -16.45 29.06
C MET A 154 12.96 -17.95 28.87
N ALA A 155 12.30 -18.32 27.79
CA ALA A 155 12.33 -19.67 27.21
C ALA A 155 13.00 -19.59 25.84
N GLU A 156 13.15 -20.71 25.12
CA GLU A 156 13.29 -20.65 23.67
C GLU A 156 11.90 -20.35 23.05
N LEU A 157 11.81 -20.15 21.72
CA LEU A 157 10.55 -20.59 21.09
C LEU A 157 10.54 -22.11 21.31
N PRO A 158 9.42 -22.78 21.64
CA PRO A 158 9.33 -24.17 21.23
C PRO A 158 9.59 -24.21 19.72
N GLU A 159 10.53 -25.06 19.28
CA GLU A 159 10.43 -25.66 17.95
C GLU A 159 8.98 -26.15 17.83
N GLU A 160 8.24 -25.70 16.80
CA GLU A 160 6.76 -25.67 16.76
C GLU A 160 6.17 -26.87 17.51
N GLU A 161 5.60 -26.67 18.72
CA GLU A 161 5.39 -27.77 19.68
C GLU A 161 4.79 -29.00 18.97
N GLU A 162 5.36 -30.20 19.13
CA GLU A 162 4.97 -31.43 18.39
C GLU A 162 3.50 -31.89 18.62
N GLY A 163 2.68 -31.09 19.32
CA GLY A 163 1.22 -31.20 19.44
C GLY A 163 0.51 -29.84 19.42
N GLY A 164 1.10 -28.83 18.75
CA GLY A 164 0.73 -27.41 18.82
C GLY A 164 0.29 -26.78 17.49
N GLY A 165 0.12 -27.56 16.41
CA GLY A 165 -0.53 -27.07 15.19
C GLY A 165 0.20 -27.24 13.86
N GLU A 166 1.14 -28.20 13.71
CA GLU A 166 1.44 -28.81 12.40
C GLU A 166 0.29 -29.73 11.93
N GLU A 167 -0.96 -29.25 12.09
CA GLU A 167 -2.15 -29.94 11.62
C GLU A 167 -2.41 -29.54 10.17
N ASP A 168 -2.29 -30.52 9.26
CA ASP A 168 -2.95 -30.45 7.96
C ASP A 168 -4.44 -30.09 8.13
N LEU A 169 -5.03 -29.48 7.09
CA LEU A 169 -6.47 -29.26 7.05
C LEU A 169 -7.23 -30.56 7.35
N PRO A 170 -8.40 -30.50 8.01
CA PRO A 170 -9.24 -31.67 8.25
C PRO A 170 -9.42 -32.50 6.99
N ALA A 171 -9.47 -33.83 7.10
CA ALA A 171 -9.42 -34.73 5.94
C ALA A 171 -10.63 -34.63 4.97
N ASP A 172 -11.63 -33.81 5.29
CA ASP A 172 -12.76 -33.40 4.47
C ASP A 172 -12.65 -31.97 3.91
N VAL A 173 -11.48 -31.32 4.03
CA VAL A 173 -11.19 -29.94 3.63
C VAL A 173 -9.89 -29.84 2.83
N SER A 174 -9.99 -29.61 1.52
CA SER A 174 -8.84 -29.31 0.66
C SER A 174 -8.77 -27.81 0.32
N PRO A 175 -7.56 -27.21 0.24
CA PRO A 175 -7.38 -25.89 -0.32
C PRO A 175 -7.28 -25.97 -1.84
N TYR A 176 -7.96 -25.05 -2.52
CA TYR A 176 -7.99 -24.93 -3.97
C TYR A 176 -7.47 -23.57 -4.41
N ILE A 177 -6.43 -23.54 -5.24
CA ILE A 177 -5.94 -22.29 -5.84
C ILE A 177 -6.84 -21.90 -7.03
N CYS A 178 -7.05 -20.60 -7.23
CA CYS A 178 -7.78 -20.08 -8.38
C CYS A 178 -7.19 -18.76 -8.84
N GLY A 179 -6.76 -18.70 -10.10
CA GLY A 179 -6.06 -17.55 -10.66
C GLY A 179 -6.57 -17.08 -12.02
N SER A 180 -6.02 -15.97 -12.48
CA SER A 180 -6.33 -15.40 -13.79
C SER A 180 -5.93 -16.32 -14.94
N TRP A 181 -4.94 -17.22 -14.76
CA TRP A 181 -4.56 -18.28 -15.71
C TRP A 181 -5.65 -19.32 -15.98
N SER A 182 -6.77 -19.31 -15.24
CA SER A 182 -7.97 -20.10 -15.55
C SER A 182 -9.19 -19.24 -15.88
N GLY A 183 -9.00 -17.93 -16.09
CA GLY A 183 -10.05 -16.92 -16.15
C GLY A 183 -10.86 -16.83 -14.84
N PHE A 184 -10.30 -17.30 -13.72
CA PHE A 184 -11.01 -17.61 -12.46
C PHE A 184 -12.18 -18.60 -12.60
N THR A 185 -12.24 -19.36 -13.70
CA THR A 185 -13.33 -20.32 -14.01
C THR A 185 -13.05 -21.74 -13.53
N GLN A 186 -11.78 -22.09 -13.31
CA GLN A 186 -11.35 -23.41 -12.82
C GLN A 186 -10.54 -23.27 -11.53
N MET A 187 -10.55 -24.34 -10.72
CA MET A 187 -9.96 -24.41 -9.39
C MET A 187 -9.14 -25.69 -9.26
N GLU A 188 -7.84 -25.53 -9.00
CA GLU A 188 -6.87 -26.63 -8.89
C GLU A 188 -6.71 -27.02 -7.41
N GLU A 189 -6.76 -28.32 -7.12
CA GLU A 189 -6.53 -28.84 -5.76
C GLU A 189 -5.05 -28.74 -5.43
N MET A 190 -4.69 -28.12 -4.31
CA MET A 190 -3.29 -27.98 -3.94
C MET A 190 -2.77 -29.28 -3.30
N GLU A 191 -1.63 -29.78 -3.77
CA GLU A 191 -1.05 -31.04 -3.31
C GLU A 191 -0.44 -30.88 -1.90
N SER A 192 -0.97 -31.61 -0.92
CA SER A 192 -0.41 -31.63 0.44
C SER A 192 0.99 -32.24 0.45
N GLN A 193 1.93 -31.52 1.07
CA GLN A 193 3.28 -31.97 1.37
C GLN A 193 3.41 -32.48 2.82
N GLY A 194 2.31 -32.46 3.59
CA GLY A 194 2.27 -32.68 5.04
C GLY A 194 2.66 -31.43 5.86
N GLY A 195 2.39 -31.48 7.17
CA GLY A 195 2.77 -30.41 8.12
C GLY A 195 2.03 -29.10 7.88
N GLY A 196 0.83 -29.16 7.30
CA GLY A 196 0.04 -28.00 6.90
C GLY A 196 0.46 -27.36 5.57
N TRP A 197 1.48 -27.88 4.87
CA TRP A 197 1.92 -27.33 3.59
C TRP A 197 1.16 -27.91 2.39
N TYR A 198 0.76 -27.01 1.49
CA TYR A 198 0.04 -27.30 0.26
C TYR A 198 0.71 -26.61 -0.93
N LEU A 199 0.70 -27.26 -2.08
CA LEU A 199 1.48 -26.89 -3.25
C LEU A 199 0.61 -26.70 -4.51
N ALA A 200 0.92 -25.72 -5.34
CA ALA A 200 0.41 -25.63 -6.71
C ALA A 200 1.48 -25.14 -7.69
N THR A 201 1.35 -25.54 -8.95
CA THR A 201 2.20 -25.03 -10.04
C THR A 201 1.43 -23.99 -10.85
N VAL A 202 2.04 -22.83 -11.07
CA VAL A 202 1.48 -21.72 -11.84
C VAL A 202 2.43 -21.39 -12.99
N VAL A 203 1.88 -21.08 -14.16
CA VAL A 203 2.66 -20.63 -15.33
C VAL A 203 2.24 -19.19 -15.66
N LEU A 204 3.20 -18.30 -15.88
CA LEU A 204 2.90 -16.93 -16.33
C LEU A 204 2.42 -16.95 -17.79
N GLY A 205 1.19 -16.47 -18.03
CA GLY A 205 0.62 -16.35 -19.36
C GLY A 205 1.23 -15.21 -20.20
N GLU A 206 0.60 -14.93 -21.33
CA GLU A 206 0.94 -13.91 -22.32
C GLU A 206 1.02 -12.48 -21.76
N SER A 207 0.50 -12.25 -20.56
CA SER A 207 0.56 -11.01 -19.78
C SER A 207 1.86 -10.81 -18.99
N ARG A 208 2.68 -11.86 -18.80
CA ARG A 208 3.73 -11.97 -17.74
C ARG A 208 3.25 -11.60 -16.33
N CYS A 209 1.94 -11.62 -16.08
CA CYS A 209 1.36 -11.16 -14.83
C CYS A 209 0.09 -11.95 -14.50
N GLU A 210 0.15 -12.74 -13.43
CA GLU A 210 -0.97 -13.54 -12.97
C GLU A 210 -1.35 -13.21 -11.53
N THR A 211 -2.65 -13.28 -11.22
CA THR A 211 -3.21 -12.94 -9.91
C THR A 211 -4.10 -14.07 -9.42
N PHE A 212 -4.11 -14.31 -8.10
CA PHE A 212 -4.83 -15.47 -7.55
C PHE A 212 -5.34 -15.28 -6.12
N ASP A 213 -6.25 -16.18 -5.76
CA ASP A 213 -6.73 -16.44 -4.41
C ASP A 213 -6.73 -17.96 -4.15
N ILE A 214 -6.97 -18.36 -2.89
CA ILE A 214 -7.12 -19.76 -2.48
C ILE A 214 -8.50 -19.89 -1.83
N CYS A 215 -9.23 -20.99 -2.02
CA CYS A 215 -10.52 -21.22 -1.36
C CYS A 215 -10.63 -22.65 -0.84
N LEU A 216 -11.29 -22.84 0.30
CA LEU A 216 -11.49 -24.19 0.86
C LEU A 216 -12.67 -24.88 0.17
N ASN A 217 -12.51 -26.15 -0.22
CA ASN A 217 -13.55 -26.98 -0.82
C ASN A 217 -14.31 -26.35 -2.02
N LYS A 218 -13.62 -25.50 -2.81
CA LYS A 218 -14.19 -24.73 -3.94
C LYS A 218 -15.31 -23.73 -3.54
N GLU A 219 -15.47 -23.48 -2.25
CA GLU A 219 -16.51 -22.59 -1.71
C GLU A 219 -15.97 -21.15 -1.61
N ARG A 220 -16.55 -20.24 -2.42
CA ARG A 220 -16.11 -18.84 -2.50
C ARG A 220 -16.35 -18.04 -1.22
N SER A 221 -17.29 -18.45 -0.37
CA SER A 221 -17.46 -17.87 0.98
C SER A 221 -16.40 -18.31 1.99
N LEU A 222 -15.50 -19.23 1.61
CA LEU A 222 -14.33 -19.67 2.38
C LEU A 222 -13.02 -19.31 1.65
N THR A 223 -12.95 -18.10 1.10
CA THR A 223 -11.77 -17.62 0.38
C THR A 223 -10.70 -17.11 1.35
N ILE A 224 -9.46 -17.49 1.07
CA ILE A 224 -8.21 -17.14 1.75
C ILE A 224 -7.45 -16.20 0.83
N TYR A 225 -7.11 -15.01 1.34
CA TYR A 225 -6.71 -13.87 0.50
C TYR A 225 -5.78 -12.90 1.26
N PRO A 226 -5.00 -12.05 0.57
CA PRO A 226 -4.10 -11.09 1.21
C PRO A 226 -4.80 -9.84 1.78
N ALA A 227 -4.17 -9.18 2.74
CA ALA A 227 -4.70 -7.97 3.37
C ALA A 227 -4.99 -6.81 2.39
N ILE A 228 -4.24 -6.72 1.27
CA ILE A 228 -4.41 -5.76 0.17
C ILE A 228 -4.43 -6.48 -1.18
N GLY A 229 -4.94 -5.83 -2.24
CA GLY A 229 -4.82 -6.32 -3.61
C GLY A 229 -3.39 -6.26 -4.16
N ARG A 230 -3.15 -7.00 -5.26
CA ARG A 230 -1.84 -7.16 -5.93
C ARG A 230 -0.68 -7.46 -4.98
N ALA A 231 -0.93 -8.33 -4.00
CA ALA A 231 0.01 -8.58 -2.91
C ALA A 231 1.17 -9.52 -3.28
N GLY A 232 2.37 -9.19 -2.80
CA GLY A 232 3.48 -10.13 -2.70
C GLY A 232 3.36 -11.06 -1.48
N PRO A 233 4.27 -12.05 -1.31
CA PRO A 233 4.10 -13.14 -0.35
C PRO A 233 4.22 -12.71 1.12
N ARG A 234 4.93 -11.61 1.41
CA ARG A 234 5.07 -11.08 2.78
C ARG A 234 3.77 -10.47 3.34
N ILE A 235 2.75 -10.22 2.51
CA ILE A 235 1.51 -9.59 2.94
C ILE A 235 0.66 -10.56 3.77
N TRP A 236 0.06 -10.05 4.83
CA TRP A 236 -0.71 -10.79 5.81
C TRP A 236 -1.92 -11.51 5.19
N VAL A 237 -2.05 -12.80 5.52
CA VAL A 237 -3.12 -13.68 5.01
C VAL A 237 -4.38 -13.57 5.88
N GLN A 238 -5.52 -13.32 5.24
CA GLN A 238 -6.86 -13.20 5.81
C GLN A 238 -7.78 -14.34 5.31
N GLY A 239 -9.02 -14.38 5.78
CA GLY A 239 -9.94 -15.51 5.55
C GLY A 239 -9.60 -16.77 6.38
N PRO A 240 -10.24 -17.92 6.12
CA PRO A 240 -11.28 -18.14 5.10
C PRO A 240 -12.57 -17.37 5.41
N ASP A 241 -12.94 -16.42 4.56
CA ASP A 241 -14.23 -15.71 4.59
C ASP A 241 -14.58 -15.10 3.21
N ASP A 242 -15.72 -14.39 3.12
CA ASP A 242 -16.26 -13.79 1.90
C ASP A 242 -15.82 -12.34 1.64
N ARG A 243 -15.00 -11.75 2.52
CA ARG A 243 -14.65 -10.31 2.52
C ARG A 243 -13.45 -9.99 1.61
N GLY A 244 -12.92 -11.00 0.93
CA GLY A 244 -11.74 -10.92 0.08
C GLY A 244 -11.93 -10.25 -1.29
N GLU A 245 -13.11 -9.68 -1.59
CA GLU A 245 -13.42 -9.14 -2.92
C GLU A 245 -12.32 -8.18 -3.44
N GLY A 246 -11.80 -8.49 -4.64
CA GLY A 246 -10.71 -7.75 -5.30
C GLY A 246 -9.32 -7.90 -4.67
N ARG A 247 -9.16 -8.63 -3.55
CA ARG A 247 -7.88 -8.81 -2.88
C ARG A 247 -7.26 -10.15 -3.27
N ARG A 248 -6.26 -10.08 -4.14
CA ARG A 248 -5.54 -11.22 -4.73
C ARG A 248 -4.04 -11.05 -4.56
N TRP A 249 -3.31 -12.15 -4.51
CA TRP A 249 -1.86 -12.13 -4.71
C TRP A 249 -1.53 -11.83 -6.17
N ALA A 250 -0.31 -11.38 -6.46
CA ALA A 250 0.17 -11.15 -7.81
C ALA A 250 1.59 -11.69 -8.00
N ILE A 251 1.76 -12.54 -9.03
CA ILE A 251 3.05 -12.90 -9.61
C ILE A 251 3.21 -12.01 -10.85
N ASP A 252 3.89 -10.88 -10.69
CA ASP A 252 4.01 -9.85 -11.73
C ASP A 252 5.46 -9.78 -12.24
N GLY A 253 5.76 -10.55 -13.29
CA GLY A 253 7.09 -10.63 -13.90
C GLY A 253 7.49 -9.39 -14.71
N ARG A 254 6.61 -8.38 -14.82
CA ARG A 254 6.80 -7.24 -15.72
C ARG A 254 7.83 -6.21 -15.22
N ASP A 255 8.10 -6.12 -13.91
CA ASP A 255 9.20 -5.31 -13.35
C ASP A 255 10.56 -5.84 -13.82
N MET A 256 10.69 -7.18 -13.82
CA MET A 256 11.95 -7.90 -13.98
C MET A 256 12.12 -8.54 -15.37
N GLU A 257 11.19 -8.24 -16.30
CA GLU A 257 11.17 -8.73 -17.68
C GLU A 257 11.19 -10.28 -17.81
N VAL A 258 10.61 -10.99 -16.83
CA VAL A 258 10.49 -12.46 -16.81
C VAL A 258 9.57 -12.94 -17.93
N SER A 259 10.05 -13.81 -18.80
CA SER A 259 9.33 -14.33 -19.96
C SER A 259 7.99 -15.00 -19.62
N ALA A 260 7.02 -14.90 -20.53
CA ALA A 260 5.85 -15.78 -20.53
C ALA A 260 6.28 -17.25 -20.65
N GLY A 261 5.56 -18.14 -19.98
CA GLY A 261 5.95 -19.55 -19.80
C GLY A 261 6.81 -19.82 -18.56
N ALA A 262 7.31 -18.80 -17.87
CA ALA A 262 8.01 -18.98 -16.58
C ALA A 262 7.10 -19.64 -15.54
N VAL A 263 7.66 -20.61 -14.81
CA VAL A 263 6.91 -21.49 -13.89
C VAL A 263 7.21 -21.11 -12.45
N TYR A 264 6.15 -20.98 -11.65
CA TYR A 264 6.22 -20.70 -10.23
C TYR A 264 5.58 -21.82 -9.43
N GLN A 265 6.21 -22.18 -8.31
CA GLN A 265 5.67 -23.11 -7.34
C GLN A 265 5.11 -22.29 -6.18
N VAL A 266 3.80 -22.40 -5.93
CA VAL A 266 3.09 -21.67 -4.86
C VAL A 266 2.95 -22.59 -3.65
N HIS A 267 3.52 -22.15 -2.52
CA HIS A 267 3.55 -22.87 -1.25
C HIS A 267 2.65 -22.16 -0.24
N PHE A 268 1.64 -22.85 0.29
CA PHE A 268 0.72 -22.34 1.30
C PHE A 268 0.80 -23.19 2.58
N LYS A 269 1.13 -22.59 3.74
CA LYS A 269 1.01 -23.25 5.05
C LYS A 269 -0.33 -22.87 5.68
N TRP A 270 -1.20 -23.85 5.86
CA TRP A 270 -2.33 -23.75 6.78
C TRP A 270 -1.84 -23.87 8.23
N SER A 271 -2.41 -23.07 9.13
CA SER A 271 -2.31 -23.27 10.58
C SER A 271 -3.39 -22.47 11.29
N THR A 272 -3.80 -22.95 12.47
CA THR A 272 -4.82 -22.34 13.33
C THR A 272 -4.34 -21.05 14.00
N GLU A 273 -3.03 -20.87 14.20
CA GLU A 273 -2.42 -19.61 14.69
C GLU A 273 -2.33 -18.57 13.56
N ARG A 274 -1.66 -18.94 12.47
CA ARG A 274 -1.29 -18.07 11.33
C ARG A 274 -1.14 -18.91 10.06
N MET A 275 -1.74 -18.46 8.96
CA MET A 275 -1.52 -19.04 7.64
C MET A 275 -0.41 -18.27 6.92
N GLU A 276 0.41 -18.95 6.13
CA GLU A 276 1.57 -18.38 5.44
C GLU A 276 1.56 -18.74 3.96
N ILE A 277 2.18 -17.91 3.12
CA ILE A 277 2.29 -18.16 1.68
C ILE A 277 3.62 -17.64 1.14
N HIS A 278 4.22 -18.38 0.22
CA HIS A 278 5.32 -17.92 -0.61
C HIS A 278 5.26 -18.57 -1.99
N TRP A 279 6.08 -18.09 -2.91
CA TRP A 279 6.30 -18.74 -4.20
C TRP A 279 7.73 -18.50 -4.68
N GLU A 280 8.27 -19.47 -5.42
CA GLU A 280 9.58 -19.39 -6.04
C GLU A 280 9.52 -19.83 -7.51
N GLU A 281 10.47 -19.36 -8.31
CA GLU A 281 10.58 -19.71 -9.73
C GLU A 281 11.26 -21.08 -9.87
N VAL A 282 10.68 -21.95 -10.69
CA VAL A 282 11.10 -23.36 -10.83
C VAL A 282 11.27 -23.76 -12.29
N SER A 283 11.90 -24.91 -12.51
CA SER A 283 12.18 -25.48 -13.83
C SER A 283 10.91 -25.61 -14.70
N GLU A 284 11.02 -25.21 -15.97
CA GLU A 284 10.00 -25.41 -17.02
C GLU A 284 9.47 -26.85 -17.10
N SER A 285 10.25 -27.84 -16.67
CA SER A 285 9.82 -29.24 -16.57
C SER A 285 8.56 -29.45 -15.72
N SER A 286 8.28 -28.55 -14.77
CA SER A 286 7.08 -28.61 -13.92
C SER A 286 5.83 -28.05 -14.62
N ALA A 287 5.94 -27.32 -15.72
CA ALA A 287 4.81 -26.70 -16.42
C ALA A 287 3.71 -27.69 -16.83
N ALA A 288 4.06 -28.96 -17.07
CA ALA A 288 3.13 -30.02 -17.40
C ALA A 288 2.12 -30.39 -16.29
N MET A 289 2.25 -29.81 -15.09
CA MET A 289 1.32 -29.97 -13.97
C MET A 289 0.26 -28.85 -13.87
N ALA A 290 0.45 -27.72 -14.55
CA ALA A 290 -0.45 -26.56 -14.46
C ALA A 290 -1.61 -26.63 -15.47
N LEU A 291 -2.75 -26.00 -15.15
CA LEU A 291 -3.84 -25.80 -16.10
C LEU A 291 -3.43 -24.95 -17.32
N SER A 292 -3.77 -25.45 -18.51
CA SER A 292 -3.81 -24.69 -19.75
C SER A 292 -5.20 -24.07 -19.96
N PHE A 293 -5.27 -22.78 -20.33
CA PHE A 293 -6.52 -22.07 -20.59
C PHE A 293 -6.41 -21.19 -21.85
N GLU A 294 -7.48 -21.11 -22.64
CA GLU A 294 -7.58 -20.21 -23.79
C GLU A 294 -8.25 -18.89 -23.36
N HIS A 295 -7.44 -17.87 -23.10
CA HIS A 295 -7.93 -16.54 -22.72
C HIS A 295 -8.81 -15.92 -23.82
N THR A 296 -9.87 -15.24 -23.42
CA THR A 296 -10.82 -14.58 -24.33
C THR A 296 -10.86 -13.08 -24.11
N TYR A 297 -10.77 -12.29 -25.18
CA TYR A 297 -10.71 -10.84 -25.07
C TYR A 297 -12.02 -10.16 -25.50
N TYR A 298 -12.33 -9.05 -24.82
CA TYR A 298 -13.57 -8.30 -24.99
C TYR A 298 -13.30 -6.81 -25.11
N ILE A 299 -14.12 -6.11 -25.90
CA ILE A 299 -14.18 -4.65 -25.93
C ILE A 299 -15.42 -4.16 -25.18
N ALA A 300 -15.26 -3.12 -24.36
CA ALA A 300 -16.34 -2.46 -23.65
C ALA A 300 -16.20 -0.94 -23.81
N GLY A 301 -17.30 -0.22 -24.10
CA GLY A 301 -17.23 1.22 -24.34
C GLY A 301 -18.59 1.90 -24.42
N SER A 302 -18.59 3.20 -24.72
CA SER A 302 -19.82 4.00 -24.80
C SER A 302 -20.83 3.44 -25.82
N PHE A 303 -20.35 2.93 -26.97
CA PHE A 303 -21.17 2.29 -28.01
C PHE A 303 -21.92 1.03 -27.50
N SER A 304 -21.31 0.25 -26.59
CA SER A 304 -21.92 -0.94 -25.99
C SER A 304 -22.63 -0.67 -24.65
N ARG A 305 -22.63 0.59 -24.19
CA ARG A 305 -22.98 1.00 -22.82
C ARG A 305 -22.18 0.23 -21.76
N TRP A 306 -20.87 0.10 -21.99
CA TRP A 306 -19.90 -0.62 -21.15
C TRP A 306 -20.19 -2.12 -20.95
N LYS A 307 -21.02 -2.71 -21.80
CA LYS A 307 -21.15 -4.17 -21.89
C LYS A 307 -19.96 -4.75 -22.67
N CYS A 308 -19.43 -5.87 -22.19
CA CYS A 308 -18.40 -6.64 -22.88
C CYS A 308 -18.97 -7.21 -24.19
N VAL A 309 -18.32 -6.90 -25.31
CA VAL A 309 -18.53 -7.50 -26.63
C VAL A 309 -17.29 -8.35 -26.94
N ALA A 310 -17.48 -9.62 -27.33
CA ALA A 310 -16.35 -10.50 -27.62
C ALA A 310 -15.58 -10.04 -28.87
N LEU A 311 -14.26 -10.16 -28.81
CA LEU A 311 -13.39 -10.14 -29.99
C LEU A 311 -13.35 -11.54 -30.62
N THR A 312 -12.95 -11.60 -31.88
CA THR A 312 -12.57 -12.84 -32.57
C THR A 312 -11.06 -12.97 -32.61
N ALA A 313 -10.51 -14.17 -32.47
CA ALA A 313 -9.08 -14.39 -32.69
C ALA A 313 -8.69 -13.99 -34.13
N GLY A 314 -7.54 -13.34 -34.27
CA GLY A 314 -7.00 -12.87 -35.56
C GLY A 314 -6.20 -13.96 -36.28
N ALA A 315 -5.40 -13.54 -37.26
CA ALA A 315 -4.57 -14.45 -38.06
C ALA A 315 -3.24 -14.89 -37.40
N GLU A 316 -2.81 -14.18 -36.34
CA GLU A 316 -1.56 -14.43 -35.60
C GLU A 316 -1.86 -14.80 -34.14
N GLU A 317 -0.96 -15.53 -33.49
CA GLU A 317 -1.10 -15.90 -32.08
C GLU A 317 -1.07 -14.65 -31.18
N GLY A 318 -1.97 -14.59 -30.20
CA GLY A 318 -2.17 -13.40 -29.37
C GLY A 318 -2.85 -12.22 -30.06
N ALA A 319 -3.24 -12.34 -31.34
CA ALA A 319 -3.98 -11.31 -32.07
C ALA A 319 -5.51 -11.49 -31.94
N TRP A 320 -6.22 -10.37 -31.83
CA TRP A 320 -7.66 -10.29 -31.63
C TRP A 320 -8.26 -9.13 -32.42
N GLU A 321 -9.37 -9.39 -33.09
CA GLU A 321 -10.07 -8.45 -33.96
C GLU A 321 -11.50 -8.18 -33.46
N GLY A 322 -11.96 -6.95 -33.66
CA GLY A 322 -13.32 -6.54 -33.39
C GLY A 322 -13.70 -5.27 -34.13
N SER A 323 -14.90 -4.77 -33.90
CA SER A 323 -15.32 -3.48 -34.44
C SER A 323 -16.31 -2.77 -33.52
N LEU A 324 -16.33 -1.45 -33.63
CA LEU A 324 -17.31 -0.58 -33.00
C LEU A 324 -17.96 0.33 -34.05
N ARG A 325 -19.10 0.92 -33.70
CA ARG A 325 -19.81 1.86 -34.57
C ARG A 325 -19.90 3.23 -33.91
N ILE A 326 -19.47 4.26 -34.62
CA ILE A 326 -19.44 5.64 -34.10
C ILE A 326 -20.87 6.18 -33.97
N GLY A 327 -21.26 6.61 -32.77
CA GLY A 327 -22.55 7.20 -32.49
C GLY A 327 -22.71 8.64 -32.99
N SER A 328 -23.86 9.25 -32.66
CA SER A 328 -24.20 10.62 -33.07
C SER A 328 -23.29 11.72 -32.50
N GLN A 329 -22.40 11.39 -31.56
CA GLN A 329 -21.41 12.30 -30.98
C GLN A 329 -20.10 12.38 -31.78
N GLY A 330 -19.91 11.56 -32.83
CA GLY A 330 -18.68 11.53 -33.64
C GLY A 330 -17.43 11.04 -32.90
N ARG A 331 -17.60 10.48 -31.70
CA ARG A 331 -16.55 9.91 -30.84
C ARG A 331 -17.11 8.77 -30.00
N GLU A 332 -16.28 7.79 -29.68
CA GLU A 332 -16.56 6.75 -28.70
C GLU A 332 -15.37 6.61 -27.73
N GLU A 333 -15.65 6.23 -26.48
CA GLU A 333 -14.66 5.89 -25.45
C GLU A 333 -14.71 4.36 -25.21
N PHE A 334 -13.56 3.67 -25.11
CA PHE A 334 -13.52 2.22 -24.87
C PHE A 334 -12.31 1.74 -24.05
N GLN A 335 -12.41 0.50 -23.56
CA GLN A 335 -11.35 -0.31 -22.97
C GLN A 335 -11.44 -1.76 -23.50
N LEU A 336 -10.38 -2.52 -23.30
CA LEU A 336 -10.29 -3.94 -23.63
C LEU A 336 -10.12 -4.76 -22.33
N LEU A 337 -10.60 -5.99 -22.27
CA LEU A 337 -10.64 -6.81 -21.05
C LEU A 337 -10.24 -8.26 -21.34
N ARG A 338 -9.33 -8.85 -20.56
CA ARG A 338 -9.07 -10.30 -20.52
C ARG A 338 -10.17 -10.97 -19.70
N ASP A 339 -10.83 -11.98 -20.27
CA ASP A 339 -11.88 -12.82 -19.66
C ASP A 339 -13.07 -12.09 -18.99
N LYS A 340 -13.31 -10.82 -19.38
CA LYS A 340 -14.29 -9.89 -18.80
C LYS A 340 -13.96 -9.40 -17.38
N ASP A 341 -12.75 -9.64 -16.88
CA ASP A 341 -12.33 -9.13 -15.57
C ASP A 341 -11.85 -7.67 -15.68
N TRP A 342 -12.45 -6.78 -14.89
CA TRP A 342 -12.07 -5.36 -14.82
C TRP A 342 -10.77 -5.13 -14.04
N GLN A 343 -10.26 -6.14 -13.31
CA GLN A 343 -8.90 -6.17 -12.75
C GLN A 343 -7.84 -6.65 -13.77
N GLN A 344 -8.25 -6.97 -15.00
CA GLN A 344 -7.39 -7.33 -16.11
C GLN A 344 -7.73 -6.47 -17.35
N ALA A 345 -7.91 -5.17 -17.11
CA ALA A 345 -8.23 -4.20 -18.15
C ALA A 345 -6.97 -3.77 -18.91
N ILE A 346 -7.13 -3.59 -20.22
CA ILE A 346 -6.16 -2.97 -21.14
C ILE A 346 -6.69 -1.59 -21.53
N TYR A 347 -5.86 -0.58 -21.33
CA TYR A 347 -6.25 0.84 -21.34
C TYR A 347 -5.07 1.74 -21.74
N PRO A 348 -5.28 3.02 -22.13
CA PRO A 348 -4.18 3.94 -22.39
C PRO A 348 -3.67 4.58 -21.10
N ALA A 349 -2.36 4.82 -21.00
CA ALA A 349 -1.71 5.42 -19.83
C ALA A 349 -2.41 6.69 -19.31
N LYS A 350 -2.92 7.55 -20.23
CA LYS A 350 -3.58 8.81 -19.89
C LYS A 350 -5.06 8.81 -20.27
N PRO A 351 -5.95 9.38 -19.41
CA PRO A 351 -7.38 9.32 -19.63
C PRO A 351 -7.82 10.08 -20.90
N LYS A 352 -8.74 9.45 -21.63
CA LYS A 352 -9.49 10.04 -22.75
C LYS A 352 -8.62 10.53 -23.91
N THR A 353 -7.54 9.79 -24.19
CA THR A 353 -6.62 10.08 -25.30
C THR A 353 -7.08 9.49 -26.64
N ALA A 354 -6.94 10.30 -27.69
CA ALA A 354 -7.00 9.88 -29.10
C ALA A 354 -5.63 10.05 -29.80
N ARG A 355 -4.55 10.20 -29.02
CA ARG A 355 -3.21 10.54 -29.52
C ARG A 355 -2.32 9.29 -29.56
N ALA A 356 -1.89 8.93 -30.76
CA ALA A 356 -0.83 7.94 -30.98
C ALA A 356 0.45 8.33 -30.20
N GLY A 357 1.14 7.33 -29.64
CA GLY A 357 2.31 7.56 -28.78
C GLY A 357 1.98 7.97 -27.34
N VAL A 358 0.71 7.92 -26.91
CA VAL A 358 0.43 7.58 -25.50
C VAL A 358 0.56 6.05 -25.39
N PRO A 359 1.26 5.51 -24.38
CA PRO A 359 1.37 4.06 -24.25
C PRO A 359 0.05 3.35 -23.91
N ALA A 360 -0.02 2.06 -24.24
CA ALA A 360 -0.95 1.11 -23.64
C ALA A 360 -0.46 0.66 -22.26
N ARG A 361 -1.39 0.13 -21.47
CA ARG A 361 -1.21 -0.39 -20.11
C ARG A 361 -2.11 -1.61 -19.89
N GLY A 362 -1.88 -2.33 -18.80
CA GLY A 362 -2.57 -3.57 -18.49
C GLY A 362 -2.02 -4.81 -19.23
N PRO A 363 -2.62 -5.99 -19.01
CA PRO A 363 -3.77 -6.23 -18.12
C PRO A 363 -3.48 -5.92 -16.64
N ASP A 364 -4.27 -5.04 -16.03
CA ASP A 364 -4.28 -4.75 -14.58
C ASP A 364 -5.56 -3.95 -14.18
N ASP A 365 -5.59 -3.47 -12.93
CA ASP A 365 -6.70 -2.79 -12.27
C ASP A 365 -6.60 -1.24 -12.26
N LEU A 366 -5.48 -0.66 -12.73
CA LEU A 366 -5.22 0.79 -12.72
C LEU A 366 -5.83 1.54 -13.92
N GLY A 367 -6.75 0.89 -14.63
CA GLY A 367 -7.47 1.42 -15.80
C GLY A 367 -8.70 2.27 -15.49
N LYS A 368 -9.10 2.43 -14.22
CA LYS A 368 -10.33 3.13 -13.82
C LYS A 368 -10.39 4.55 -14.42
N GLY A 369 -11.39 4.83 -15.26
CA GLY A 369 -11.56 6.14 -15.91
C GLY A 369 -10.60 6.44 -17.09
N LYS A 370 -9.64 5.55 -17.38
CA LYS A 370 -8.66 5.70 -18.46
C LYS A 370 -9.15 4.99 -19.73
N HIS A 371 -9.76 5.73 -20.65
CA HIS A 371 -10.35 5.15 -21.87
C HIS A 371 -9.59 5.55 -23.14
N PHE A 372 -9.46 4.62 -24.09
CA PHE A 372 -9.09 4.92 -25.47
C PHE A 372 -10.21 5.72 -26.13
N VAL A 373 -9.86 6.71 -26.97
CA VAL A 373 -10.84 7.55 -27.66
C VAL A 373 -10.65 7.45 -29.17
N VAL A 374 -11.70 7.02 -29.84
CA VAL A 374 -11.82 7.00 -31.30
C VAL A 374 -12.74 8.12 -31.76
N ARG A 375 -12.49 8.68 -32.94
CA ARG A 375 -13.33 9.70 -33.58
C ARG A 375 -13.58 9.31 -35.04
N GLY A 376 -14.77 9.62 -35.54
CA GLY A 376 -15.17 9.27 -36.91
C GLY A 376 -16.51 9.88 -37.28
N SER A 377 -17.02 9.54 -38.45
CA SER A 377 -18.31 10.00 -38.94
C SER A 377 -19.46 9.28 -38.21
N PRO A 378 -20.54 9.95 -37.79
CA PRO A 378 -21.70 9.28 -37.21
C PRO A 378 -22.25 8.16 -38.11
N GLY A 379 -22.21 6.93 -37.61
CA GLY A 379 -22.62 5.72 -38.31
C GLY A 379 -21.50 4.92 -38.99
N GLU A 380 -20.27 5.44 -39.03
CA GLU A 380 -19.04 4.75 -39.49
C GLU A 380 -18.73 3.54 -38.61
N THR A 381 -18.18 2.49 -39.21
CA THR A 381 -17.69 1.30 -38.50
C THR A 381 -16.17 1.37 -38.42
N VAL A 382 -15.60 1.20 -37.23
CA VAL A 382 -14.15 1.27 -37.02
C VAL A 382 -13.66 -0.08 -36.52
N GLY A 383 -12.62 -0.61 -37.16
CA GLY A 383 -11.93 -1.83 -36.73
C GLY A 383 -11.09 -1.57 -35.49
N VAL A 384 -11.06 -2.54 -34.58
CA VAL A 384 -10.20 -2.54 -33.40
C VAL A 384 -9.42 -3.85 -33.40
N GLU A 385 -8.10 -3.73 -33.35
CA GLU A 385 -7.14 -4.81 -33.30
C GLU A 385 -6.41 -4.74 -31.94
N LEU A 386 -6.19 -5.89 -31.33
CA LEU A 386 -5.38 -6.07 -30.14
C LEU A 386 -4.37 -7.18 -30.43
N SER A 387 -3.09 -6.94 -30.17
CA SER A 387 -2.06 -7.97 -30.07
C SER A 387 -1.52 -7.97 -28.64
N ILE A 388 -1.45 -9.15 -28.02
CA ILE A 388 -0.76 -9.35 -26.75
C ILE A 388 0.10 -10.61 -26.82
N ALA A 389 1.40 -10.43 -26.62
CA ALA A 389 2.37 -11.51 -26.53
C ALA A 389 3.51 -11.08 -25.60
N ASP A 390 3.87 -11.93 -24.64
CA ASP A 390 5.04 -11.73 -23.77
C ASP A 390 5.05 -10.35 -23.05
N ALA A 391 3.90 -9.95 -22.52
CA ALA A 391 3.52 -8.63 -21.95
C ALA A 391 3.60 -7.41 -22.89
N LYS A 392 4.04 -7.58 -24.13
CA LYS A 392 3.91 -6.54 -25.15
C LYS A 392 2.47 -6.47 -25.63
N VAL A 393 1.82 -5.34 -25.36
CA VAL A 393 0.43 -5.05 -25.74
C VAL A 393 0.42 -3.98 -26.82
N VAL A 394 -0.23 -4.25 -27.94
CA VAL A 394 -0.49 -3.28 -29.02
C VAL A 394 -1.99 -3.19 -29.22
N VAL A 395 -2.55 -1.99 -29.08
CA VAL A 395 -3.94 -1.68 -29.44
C VAL A 395 -3.91 -0.79 -30.67
N ARG A 396 -4.60 -1.20 -31.73
CA ARG A 396 -4.63 -0.51 -33.03
C ARG A 396 -6.07 -0.31 -33.48
N VAL A 397 -6.38 0.88 -33.97
CA VAL A 397 -7.74 1.30 -34.35
C VAL A 397 -7.71 1.80 -35.79
N VAL A 398 -8.49 1.13 -36.66
CA VAL A 398 -8.44 1.29 -38.11
C VAL A 398 -9.79 1.86 -38.61
N PRO A 399 -9.86 3.16 -38.96
CA PRO A 399 -11.09 3.78 -39.49
C PRO A 399 -11.40 3.30 -40.91
N GLU A 400 -12.65 3.49 -41.37
CA GLU A 400 -13.01 3.26 -42.78
C GLU A 400 -12.19 4.17 -43.72
N ARG A 401 -11.81 5.37 -43.24
CA ARG A 401 -11.05 6.38 -44.00
C ARG A 401 -10.11 7.18 -43.11
N GLY A 402 -8.83 6.86 -43.14
CA GLY A 402 -7.80 7.64 -42.43
C GLY A 402 -6.53 6.84 -42.23
N GLU A 403 -5.67 7.35 -41.35
CA GLU A 403 -4.53 6.61 -40.80
C GLU A 403 -4.99 5.84 -39.55
N ALA A 404 -4.39 4.66 -39.31
CA ALA A 404 -4.67 3.89 -38.09
C ALA A 404 -4.06 4.60 -36.87
N THR A 405 -4.75 4.57 -35.73
CA THR A 405 -4.19 5.04 -34.45
C THR A 405 -3.69 3.84 -33.64
N GLU A 406 -2.50 3.95 -33.07
CA GLU A 406 -1.83 2.85 -32.37
C GLU A 406 -1.32 3.29 -30.99
N TRP A 407 -1.47 2.39 -30.02
CA TRP A 407 -1.00 2.49 -28.64
C TRP A 407 -0.23 1.21 -28.29
N GLN A 408 1.08 1.31 -28.06
CA GLN A 408 1.95 0.20 -27.66
C GLN A 408 2.28 0.31 -26.16
N SER A 409 2.43 -0.81 -25.45
CA SER A 409 2.94 -0.81 -24.06
C SER A 409 4.43 -0.45 -23.99
N SER A 410 4.92 -0.31 -22.76
CA SER A 410 6.35 -0.21 -22.45
C SER A 410 6.68 -1.34 -21.48
N GLU A 411 7.91 -1.85 -21.51
CA GLU A 411 8.34 -3.03 -20.76
C GLU A 411 9.19 -2.62 -19.53
N GLY A 412 9.48 -3.58 -18.65
CA GLY A 412 10.28 -3.36 -17.43
C GLY A 412 9.63 -2.41 -16.42
N TRP A 413 10.47 -1.74 -15.63
CA TRP A 413 10.03 -0.79 -14.60
C TRP A 413 9.55 0.57 -15.16
N GLU A 414 9.99 1.00 -16.35
CA GLU A 414 9.44 2.19 -17.02
C GLU A 414 8.11 1.91 -17.75
N ARG A 415 7.48 0.74 -17.51
CA ARG A 415 6.12 0.43 -17.98
C ARG A 415 5.03 1.35 -17.44
N HIS A 416 5.30 2.14 -16.41
CA HIS A 416 4.50 3.31 -16.03
C HIS A 416 5.41 4.54 -15.96
N ALA A 417 4.85 5.71 -16.26
CA ALA A 417 5.51 6.97 -15.92
C ALA A 417 5.17 7.34 -14.46
N TYR A 418 6.15 7.81 -13.69
CA TYR A 418 5.94 8.29 -12.34
C TYR A 418 6.22 9.79 -12.25
N SER A 419 5.40 10.52 -11.50
CA SER A 419 5.57 11.97 -11.34
C SER A 419 5.18 12.45 -9.95
N ALA A 420 5.99 13.33 -9.36
CA ALA A 420 5.63 13.98 -8.11
C ALA A 420 4.66 15.14 -8.40
N VAL A 421 3.56 15.16 -7.66
CA VAL A 421 2.50 16.18 -7.77
C VAL A 421 2.37 16.86 -6.42
N GLY A 422 2.52 18.18 -6.39
CA GLY A 422 2.51 18.93 -5.14
C GLY A 422 2.39 20.44 -5.29
N SER A 423 2.33 21.13 -4.15
CA SER A 423 2.19 22.59 -4.07
C SER A 423 3.35 23.34 -4.74
N PHE A 424 4.57 22.80 -4.70
CA PHE A 424 5.79 23.37 -5.27
C PHE A 424 5.74 23.62 -6.78
N ASN A 425 4.78 23.01 -7.49
CA ASN A 425 4.53 23.22 -8.92
C ASN A 425 3.05 23.53 -9.21
N GLY A 426 2.30 24.02 -8.22
CA GLY A 426 0.88 24.35 -8.37
C GLY A 426 -0.02 23.16 -8.76
N GLY A 427 0.36 21.93 -8.37
CA GLY A 427 -0.34 20.71 -8.77
C GLY A 427 -0.02 20.22 -10.19
N VAL A 428 0.91 20.82 -10.91
CA VAL A 428 1.40 20.30 -12.20
C VAL A 428 2.42 19.17 -11.94
N PRO A 429 2.24 17.97 -12.52
CA PRO A 429 3.17 16.87 -12.30
C PRO A 429 4.61 17.17 -12.75
N ILE A 430 5.60 16.81 -11.91
CA ILE A 430 7.03 16.79 -12.25
C ILE A 430 7.43 15.33 -12.50
N PRO A 431 7.85 14.94 -13.73
CA PRO A 431 8.32 13.59 -14.01
C PRO A 431 9.49 13.16 -13.11
N MET A 432 9.47 11.90 -12.68
CA MET A 432 10.57 11.24 -12.00
C MET A 432 11.40 10.46 -13.01
N SER A 433 12.71 10.35 -12.78
CA SER A 433 13.64 9.57 -13.60
C SER A 433 14.15 8.36 -12.84
N MET A 434 14.26 7.22 -13.51
CA MET A 434 14.81 6.00 -12.90
C MET A 434 16.30 6.14 -12.58
N ASP A 435 16.71 5.62 -11.43
CA ASP A 435 18.10 5.48 -11.03
C ASP A 435 18.71 4.29 -11.79
N LEU A 436 19.57 4.56 -12.78
CA LEU A 436 20.17 3.52 -13.63
C LEU A 436 21.07 2.54 -12.84
N MET A 437 21.46 2.87 -11.61
CA MET A 437 22.20 1.96 -10.71
C MET A 437 21.27 1.21 -9.74
N ARG A 438 19.98 1.55 -9.68
CA ARG A 438 18.94 0.93 -8.86
C ARG A 438 17.61 0.87 -9.64
N PRO A 439 17.43 -0.08 -10.58
CA PRO A 439 16.14 -0.28 -11.26
C PRO A 439 14.97 -0.42 -10.28
N GLY A 440 13.78 0.07 -10.66
CA GLY A 440 12.62 0.18 -9.78
C GLY A 440 12.66 1.39 -8.81
N VAL A 441 13.75 2.15 -8.79
CA VAL A 441 13.89 3.38 -7.98
C VAL A 441 13.84 4.60 -8.87
N PHE A 442 12.93 5.52 -8.58
CA PHE A 442 12.72 6.76 -9.33
C PHE A 442 12.94 7.98 -8.44
N ARG A 443 13.47 9.06 -9.02
CA ARG A 443 13.76 10.31 -8.29
C ARG A 443 13.27 11.54 -9.04
N CYS A 444 12.84 12.57 -8.31
CA CYS A 444 12.73 13.94 -8.83
C CYS A 444 13.17 14.97 -7.79
N ARG A 445 13.74 16.09 -8.26
CA ARG A 445 14.16 17.20 -7.42
C ARG A 445 13.08 18.28 -7.38
N ALA A 446 12.67 18.66 -6.18
CA ALA A 446 11.75 19.76 -5.92
C ALA A 446 12.43 20.84 -5.07
N LYS A 447 11.73 21.97 -4.86
CA LYS A 447 12.14 23.04 -3.95
C LYS A 447 10.94 23.50 -3.14
N VAL A 448 11.16 23.86 -1.89
CA VAL A 448 10.14 24.52 -1.07
C VAL A 448 9.94 25.96 -1.56
N GLY A 449 8.70 26.45 -1.60
CA GLY A 449 8.37 27.82 -1.98
C GLY A 449 8.76 28.86 -0.92
N ASP A 450 8.19 30.06 -1.08
CA ASP A 450 8.34 31.22 -0.18
C ASP A 450 7.09 31.53 0.65
N ILE A 451 6.02 30.74 0.49
CA ILE A 451 4.83 30.81 1.34
C ILE A 451 5.17 30.26 2.73
N PHE A 452 5.34 31.18 3.68
CA PHE A 452 5.48 30.85 5.10
C PHE A 452 4.10 30.63 5.73
N TYR A 453 3.93 29.51 6.43
CA TYR A 453 2.72 29.15 7.17
C TYR A 453 2.94 29.38 8.67
N PRO A 454 2.39 30.45 9.28
CA PRO A 454 2.52 30.71 10.71
C PRO A 454 2.10 29.53 11.58
N GLU A 455 1.00 28.86 11.24
CA GLU A 455 0.43 27.67 11.88
C GLU A 455 1.34 26.44 11.93
N TYR A 456 2.43 26.44 11.16
CA TYR A 456 3.48 25.41 11.22
C TYR A 456 4.88 26.01 11.43
N ALA A 457 4.98 27.31 11.70
CA ALA A 457 6.22 28.07 11.87
C ALA A 457 7.32 27.70 10.84
N GLY A 458 6.95 27.64 9.56
CA GLY A 458 7.85 27.20 8.48
C GLY A 458 7.25 27.33 7.09
N PHE A 459 8.06 27.01 6.10
CA PHE A 459 7.66 26.88 4.69
C PHE A 459 7.33 25.40 4.44
N LEU A 460 6.18 25.13 3.82
CA LEU A 460 5.68 23.77 3.64
C LEU A 460 5.54 23.40 2.18
N GLU A 461 5.72 22.11 1.88
CA GLU A 461 5.18 21.50 0.67
C GLU A 461 4.36 20.27 0.99
N LEU A 462 3.30 20.09 0.21
CA LEU A 462 2.42 18.92 0.21
C LEU A 462 2.61 18.18 -1.12
N PHE A 463 2.76 16.85 -1.09
CA PHE A 463 2.86 16.07 -2.32
C PHE A 463 2.29 14.65 -2.26
N GLN A 464 2.11 14.08 -3.45
CA GLN A 464 1.85 12.68 -3.75
C GLN A 464 2.73 12.26 -4.95
N VAL A 465 2.80 10.96 -5.26
CA VAL A 465 3.42 10.47 -6.50
C VAL A 465 2.34 9.84 -7.39
N ALA A 466 2.07 10.41 -8.56
CA ALA A 466 1.07 9.95 -9.50
C ALA A 466 1.62 8.91 -10.48
N VAL A 467 0.75 7.98 -10.90
CA VAL A 467 1.05 6.94 -11.90
C VAL A 467 0.43 7.34 -13.25
N ASP A 468 1.27 7.38 -14.28
CA ASP A 468 0.99 7.86 -15.64
C ASP A 468 0.46 9.31 -15.72
N ASP A 469 0.90 10.17 -14.79
CA ASP A 469 0.39 11.53 -14.54
C ASP A 469 -1.10 11.61 -14.16
N ASP A 470 -1.70 10.52 -13.68
CA ASP A 470 -3.10 10.50 -13.25
C ASP A 470 -3.27 10.80 -11.76
N LEU A 471 -3.97 11.92 -11.48
CA LEU A 471 -4.29 12.36 -10.12
C LEU A 471 -5.37 11.51 -9.44
N GLN A 472 -5.97 10.54 -10.15
CA GLN A 472 -6.86 9.54 -9.58
C GLN A 472 -6.14 8.24 -9.19
N HIS A 473 -4.85 8.10 -9.49
CA HIS A 473 -4.05 6.90 -9.16
C HIS A 473 -2.70 7.32 -8.59
N THR A 474 -2.68 7.66 -7.30
CA THR A 474 -1.48 8.20 -6.63
C THR A 474 -1.02 7.31 -5.47
N LEU A 475 0.28 7.38 -5.17
CA LEU A 475 0.88 6.89 -3.94
C LEU A 475 0.85 8.02 -2.89
N TYR A 476 0.29 7.73 -1.73
CA TYR A 476 -0.04 8.71 -0.70
C TYR A 476 0.14 8.13 0.72
N PRO A 477 0.31 8.96 1.77
CA PRO A 477 0.41 8.48 3.13
C PRO A 477 -0.95 8.05 3.69
N GLU A 478 -0.98 6.99 4.50
CA GLU A 478 -2.17 6.52 5.20
C GLU A 478 -2.92 7.63 5.95
N ALA A 479 -2.19 8.52 6.62
CA ALA A 479 -2.71 9.71 7.28
C ALA A 479 -2.18 10.99 6.61
N ASN A 480 -3.06 11.98 6.41
CA ASN A 480 -2.71 13.26 5.79
C ASN A 480 -1.67 14.05 6.63
N LEU A 481 -0.86 14.88 5.96
CA LEU A 481 0.19 15.75 6.54
C LEU A 481 1.31 15.00 7.26
N SER A 482 1.52 13.72 6.93
CA SER A 482 2.54 12.87 7.54
C SER A 482 3.89 12.94 6.81
N THR A 483 4.99 12.76 7.53
CA THR A 483 6.33 12.60 6.92
C THR A 483 6.40 11.27 6.17
N SER A 484 6.85 11.31 4.91
CA SER A 484 7.24 10.09 4.18
C SER A 484 8.42 9.40 4.87
N GLY A 485 8.51 8.07 4.83
CA GLY A 485 9.53 7.33 5.60
C GLY A 485 9.10 6.93 7.01
N GLU A 486 8.06 7.55 7.57
CA GLU A 486 7.52 7.26 8.92
C GLU A 486 6.13 6.60 8.85
N VAL A 487 5.31 6.97 7.87
CA VAL A 487 3.92 6.53 7.65
C VAL A 487 3.82 5.47 6.53
N ILE A 488 2.86 4.54 6.64
CA ILE A 488 2.59 3.54 5.59
C ILE A 488 2.13 4.23 4.29
N VAL A 489 2.76 3.89 3.16
CA VAL A 489 2.31 4.30 1.82
C VAL A 489 1.17 3.40 1.35
N ARG A 490 0.11 4.04 0.87
CA ARG A 490 -1.11 3.45 0.29
C ARG A 490 -1.21 3.85 -1.20
N GLY A 491 -2.16 3.27 -1.93
CA GLY A 491 -2.21 3.36 -3.39
C GLY A 491 -1.25 2.42 -4.13
N PRO A 492 -1.18 2.53 -5.48
CA PRO A 492 -1.84 3.56 -6.30
C PRO A 492 -3.35 3.31 -6.48
N ASP A 493 -4.19 4.21 -5.95
CA ASP A 493 -5.66 4.11 -6.00
C ASP A 493 -6.34 5.49 -5.85
N ASP A 494 -7.68 5.55 -5.97
CA ASP A 494 -8.46 6.80 -5.88
C ASP A 494 -8.93 7.18 -4.45
N TYR A 495 -8.50 6.44 -3.42
CA TYR A 495 -8.71 6.78 -2.00
C TYR A 495 -7.62 7.71 -1.43
N GLY A 496 -6.70 8.16 -2.30
CA GLY A 496 -5.63 9.12 -1.99
C GLY A 496 -6.07 10.59 -1.89
N ALA A 497 -7.31 10.92 -2.22
CA ALA A 497 -7.81 12.29 -2.18
C ALA A 497 -7.50 12.99 -0.83
N GLU A 498 -7.00 14.23 -0.91
CA GLU A 498 -6.56 15.09 0.20
C GLU A 498 -5.37 14.59 1.06
N LYS A 499 -4.95 13.31 0.97
CA LYS A 499 -3.86 12.75 1.79
C LYS A 499 -2.49 13.06 1.21
N ASN A 500 -1.76 14.01 1.77
CA ASN A 500 -0.48 14.46 1.25
C ASN A 500 0.69 14.15 2.20
N PHE A 501 1.83 13.77 1.63
CA PHE A 501 3.11 13.76 2.35
C PHE A 501 3.53 15.20 2.67
N LEU A 502 4.06 15.41 3.87
CA LEU A 502 4.52 16.72 4.32
C LEU A 502 6.05 16.86 4.16
N VAL A 503 6.45 17.99 3.59
CA VAL A 503 7.81 18.54 3.64
C VAL A 503 7.76 19.84 4.44
N ARG A 504 8.66 20.03 5.41
CA ARG A 504 8.68 21.23 6.27
C ARG A 504 10.09 21.79 6.37
N SER A 505 10.27 23.03 5.92
CA SER A 505 11.53 23.78 6.01
C SER A 505 11.42 25.00 6.93
N ILE A 506 12.55 25.41 7.48
CA ILE A 506 12.72 26.72 8.14
C ILE A 506 13.31 27.78 7.18
N THR A 507 13.70 27.39 5.96
CA THR A 507 14.20 28.28 4.90
C THR A 507 13.43 28.08 3.59
N PRO A 508 13.11 29.17 2.86
CA PRO A 508 12.47 29.06 1.55
C PRO A 508 13.47 28.57 0.50
N TYR A 509 12.97 28.12 -0.66
CA TYR A 509 13.75 27.71 -1.83
C TYR A 509 14.72 26.52 -1.63
N LYS A 510 14.75 25.90 -0.44
CA LYS A 510 15.61 24.75 -0.15
C LYS A 510 15.21 23.55 -1.01
N ALA A 511 16.19 22.93 -1.65
CA ALA A 511 15.98 21.79 -2.54
C ALA A 511 15.88 20.46 -1.78
N PHE A 512 14.97 19.60 -2.20
CA PHE A 512 14.80 18.25 -1.69
C PHE A 512 14.57 17.28 -2.85
N ASP A 513 15.07 16.06 -2.71
CA ASP A 513 14.81 14.96 -3.64
C ASP A 513 13.70 14.08 -3.07
N ILE A 514 12.66 13.85 -3.88
CA ILE A 514 11.64 12.84 -3.63
C ILE A 514 12.12 11.55 -4.30
N VAL A 515 12.02 10.44 -3.58
CA VAL A 515 12.39 9.10 -4.05
C VAL A 515 11.18 8.18 -3.95
N LEU A 516 10.87 7.53 -5.06
CA LEU A 516 9.98 6.38 -5.15
C LEU A 516 10.87 5.14 -5.25
N ASP A 517 10.64 4.13 -4.41
CA ASP A 517 11.42 2.88 -4.38
C ASP A 517 10.44 1.70 -4.41
N LEU A 518 10.18 1.18 -5.62
CA LEU A 518 9.23 0.08 -5.84
C LEU A 518 9.75 -1.26 -5.31
N THR A 519 11.07 -1.34 -5.04
CA THR A 519 11.73 -2.52 -4.46
C THR A 519 11.61 -2.58 -2.92
N ALA A 520 11.05 -1.55 -2.28
CA ALA A 520 11.03 -1.42 -0.83
C ALA A 520 9.97 -2.28 -0.13
N GLU A 521 10.40 -3.28 0.63
CA GLU A 521 9.52 -4.16 1.42
C GLU A 521 8.80 -3.45 2.58
N ASP A 522 9.47 -2.52 3.28
CA ASP A 522 8.83 -1.66 4.27
C ASP A 522 8.03 -0.58 3.53
N ARG A 523 6.70 -0.66 3.58
CA ARG A 523 5.83 0.27 2.86
C ARG A 523 5.93 1.72 3.31
N ARG A 524 6.66 2.05 4.39
CA ARG A 524 7.01 3.44 4.71
C ARG A 524 8.09 4.01 3.80
N LYS A 525 8.90 3.14 3.19
CA LYS A 525 10.08 3.51 2.39
C LYS A 525 9.82 3.56 0.89
N ILE A 526 8.66 3.06 0.43
CA ILE A 526 8.21 3.14 -0.97
C ILE A 526 8.20 4.58 -1.48
N VAL A 527 7.78 5.55 -0.65
CA VAL A 527 7.96 6.98 -0.94
C VAL A 527 8.73 7.59 0.23
N THR A 528 9.80 8.30 -0.09
CA THR A 528 10.61 9.08 0.86
C THR A 528 11.00 10.42 0.25
N TRP A 529 11.43 11.37 1.08
CA TRP A 529 12.12 12.57 0.62
C TRP A 529 13.32 12.88 1.53
N ALA A 530 14.34 13.52 0.98
CA ALA A 530 15.51 13.99 1.72
C ALA A 530 15.94 15.38 1.24
N TRP A 531 16.51 16.19 2.15
CA TRP A 531 17.17 17.42 1.73
C TRP A 531 18.34 17.09 0.81
N VAL A 532 18.45 17.83 -0.29
CA VAL A 532 19.69 17.87 -1.06
C VAL A 532 20.76 18.40 -0.10
N GLN A 533 21.89 17.69 0.00
CA GLN A 533 23.05 18.22 0.71
C GLN A 533 23.61 19.35 -0.15
N ASP A 534 23.80 20.53 0.44
CA ASP A 534 24.59 21.58 -0.19
C ASP A 534 26.01 21.02 -0.37
N GLU A 535 26.41 20.77 -1.62
CA GLU A 535 27.78 20.33 -1.91
C GLU A 535 28.75 21.40 -1.40
N LEU A 536 29.76 20.99 -0.63
CA LEU A 536 30.84 21.88 -0.24
C LEU A 536 31.59 22.27 -1.52
N GLU A 537 31.39 23.52 -1.96
CA GLU A 537 32.31 24.23 -2.85
C GLU A 537 33.63 24.50 -2.08
N ASP A 538 34.35 23.44 -1.69
CA ASP A 538 35.73 23.47 -1.19
C ASP A 538 36.71 23.78 -2.36
N GLY A 539 36.42 24.87 -3.07
CA GLY A 539 37.27 25.50 -4.08
C GLY A 539 38.17 26.55 -3.43
N ALA A 540 39.20 26.09 -2.72
CA ALA A 540 40.23 26.91 -2.06
C ALA A 540 41.56 26.91 -2.83
#